data_AF-F4NVJ9-F1
#
_entry.id   AF-F4NVJ9-F1
#
_cell.length_a   1.000
_cell.length_b   1.000
_cell.length_c   1.000
_cell.angle_alpha   90.00
_cell.angle_beta   90.00
_cell.angle_gamma   90.00
#
_symmetry.space_group_name_H-M   'P 1'
#
loop_
_entity.id
_entity.type
_entity.pdbx_description
1 polymer ?
#
loop_
_entity_poly.entity_id
_entity_poly.type
_entity_poly.pdbx_seq_one_letter_code
_entity_poly.pdbx_strand_id
1 'polypeptide(L)'
;WETVIPQLFSRLHHPEPIVRQEIANLLCHIGTSSPQLIMYPVILGSKPETQRSELALIGYTKVLSILRTNNAELVSLVTAWVDELQKITVFWEELWLIGLERVQSEVQGRVERLIIDIRRINSNKSLSNISRMEVMKRNATSVMKPILFAMDKLNEQTVANGATTRHEQRFIEHFGEIIENSLKVLRETAKFEDPKILLNSFKEVWSMP
;
A
#
# COMPACT_ATOMS: atom_id res chain seq x y z
N TRP A 1 15.24 30.96 -5.62
CA TRP A 1 15.08 29.48 -5.75
C TRP A 1 13.84 28.94 -5.07
N GLU A 2 13.22 29.67 -4.13
CA GLU A 2 12.06 29.21 -3.34
C GLU A 2 10.90 28.63 -4.16
N THR A 3 10.48 29.33 -5.22
CA THR A 3 9.34 28.91 -6.08
C THR A 3 9.59 27.63 -6.88
N VAL A 4 10.85 27.20 -7.01
CA VAL A 4 11.24 26.04 -7.81
C VAL A 4 11.76 24.86 -6.97
N ILE A 5 11.67 24.95 -5.64
CA ILE A 5 12.13 23.89 -4.72
C ILE A 5 11.50 22.51 -5.04
N PRO A 6 10.18 22.38 -5.27
CA PRO A 6 9.58 21.10 -5.64
C PRO A 6 10.20 20.49 -6.92
N GLN A 7 10.52 21.34 -7.90
CA GLN A 7 11.13 20.95 -9.16
C GLN A 7 12.57 20.48 -8.94
N LEU A 8 13.34 21.12 -8.03
CA LEU A 8 14.68 20.65 -7.66
C LEU A 8 14.62 19.23 -7.06
N PHE A 9 13.72 18.99 -6.10
CA PHE A 9 13.53 17.66 -5.51
C PHE A 9 13.14 16.61 -6.54
N SER A 10 12.27 16.96 -7.50
CA SER A 10 11.88 16.06 -8.58
C SER A 10 13.06 15.60 -9.43
N ARG A 11 14.19 16.33 -9.43
CA ARG A 11 15.37 16.04 -10.26
C ARG A 11 16.51 15.34 -9.51
N LEU A 12 16.31 14.96 -8.24
CA LEU A 12 17.29 14.16 -7.50
C LEU A 12 17.51 12.75 -8.06
N HIS A 13 16.61 12.25 -8.92
CA HIS A 13 16.77 10.97 -9.62
C HIS A 13 17.29 11.11 -11.07
N HIS A 14 17.78 12.28 -11.46
CA HIS A 14 18.22 12.55 -12.84
C HIS A 14 19.31 11.55 -13.29
N PRO A 15 19.32 11.07 -14.55
CA PRO A 15 20.31 10.10 -15.02
C PRO A 15 21.76 10.63 -14.91
N GLU A 16 21.98 11.89 -15.24
CA GLU A 16 23.30 12.53 -15.17
C GLU A 16 23.78 12.76 -13.72
N PRO A 17 24.95 12.22 -13.32
CA PRO A 17 25.48 12.35 -11.96
C PRO A 17 25.86 13.78 -11.59
N ILE A 18 26.40 14.53 -12.55
CA ILE A 18 26.79 15.94 -12.35
C ILE A 18 25.55 16.77 -11.99
N VAL A 19 24.45 16.58 -12.74
CA VAL A 19 23.19 17.28 -12.49
C VAL A 19 22.65 16.98 -11.09
N ARG A 20 22.65 15.69 -10.67
CA ARG A 20 22.24 15.33 -9.31
C ARG A 20 23.10 15.99 -8.24
N GLN A 21 24.42 16.00 -8.44
CA GLN A 21 25.36 16.58 -7.49
C GLN A 21 25.16 18.09 -7.33
N GLU A 22 25.00 18.82 -8.44
CA GLU A 22 24.76 20.27 -8.40
C GLU A 22 23.40 20.62 -7.78
N ILE A 23 22.35 19.86 -8.09
CA ILE A 23 21.04 20.03 -7.46
C ILE A 23 21.14 19.77 -5.96
N ALA A 24 21.81 18.69 -5.56
CA ALA A 24 22.01 18.39 -4.14
C ALA A 24 22.80 19.52 -3.48
N ASN A 25 23.90 20.00 -4.07
CA ASN A 25 24.69 21.12 -3.53
C ASN A 25 23.85 22.40 -3.37
N LEU A 26 23.02 22.73 -4.37
CA LEU A 26 22.10 23.86 -4.29
C LEU A 26 21.09 23.69 -3.14
N LEU A 27 20.49 22.51 -3.00
CA LEU A 27 19.58 22.20 -1.89
C LEU A 27 20.30 22.27 -0.54
N CYS A 28 21.56 21.85 -0.47
CA CYS A 28 22.40 21.99 0.72
C CYS A 28 22.60 23.47 1.08
N HIS A 29 22.91 24.33 0.10
CA HIS A 29 23.02 25.77 0.31
C HIS A 29 21.71 26.40 0.78
N ILE A 30 20.58 26.03 0.17
CA ILE A 30 19.24 26.46 0.62
C ILE A 30 18.99 25.99 2.06
N GLY A 31 19.38 24.77 2.40
CA GLY A 31 19.25 24.23 3.76
C GLY A 31 20.06 24.97 4.80
N THR A 32 21.21 25.52 4.43
CA THR A 32 22.03 26.36 5.31
C THR A 32 21.45 27.77 5.45
N SER A 33 20.99 28.39 4.37
CA SER A 33 20.49 29.77 4.40
C SER A 33 19.05 29.92 4.87
N SER A 34 18.18 28.96 4.56
CA SER A 34 16.73 29.01 4.81
C SER A 34 16.17 27.60 5.03
N PRO A 35 16.53 26.93 6.14
CA PRO A 35 16.18 25.54 6.43
C PRO A 35 14.66 25.27 6.39
N GLN A 36 13.85 26.23 6.81
CA GLN A 36 12.38 26.13 6.86
C GLN A 36 11.74 25.82 5.50
N LEU A 37 12.39 26.17 4.39
CA LEU A 37 11.86 25.96 3.04
C LEU A 37 11.98 24.52 2.55
N ILE A 38 12.91 23.75 3.10
CA ILE A 38 13.24 22.40 2.62
C ILE A 38 13.11 21.32 3.69
N MET A 39 12.94 21.68 4.96
CA MET A 39 12.95 20.72 6.07
C MET A 39 11.90 19.63 5.93
N TYR A 40 10.65 20.00 5.70
CA TYR A 40 9.54 19.07 5.51
C TYR A 40 9.75 18.10 4.33
N PRO A 41 10.00 18.56 3.08
CA PRO A 41 10.19 17.65 1.95
C PRO A 41 11.44 16.77 2.09
N VAL A 42 12.48 17.24 2.79
CA VAL A 42 13.68 16.43 3.05
C VAL A 42 13.39 15.32 4.03
N ILE A 43 12.78 15.62 5.19
CA ILE A 43 12.43 14.62 6.20
C ILE A 43 11.52 13.55 5.61
N LEU A 44 10.47 13.94 4.89
CA LEU A 44 9.60 12.99 4.20
C LEU A 44 10.32 12.19 3.11
N GLY A 45 11.19 12.82 2.33
CA GLY A 45 11.93 12.16 1.27
C GLY A 45 13.01 11.19 1.75
N SER A 46 13.50 11.36 2.99
CA SER A 46 14.50 10.49 3.62
C SER A 46 13.91 9.30 4.36
N LYS A 47 12.59 9.26 4.56
CA LYS A 47 11.90 8.16 5.25
C LYS A 47 11.90 6.88 4.39
N PRO A 48 12.18 5.70 4.97
CA PRO A 48 12.17 4.43 4.23
C PRO A 48 10.77 4.05 3.72
N GLU A 49 9.71 4.52 4.37
CA GLU A 49 8.32 4.29 3.96
C GLU A 49 7.97 5.00 2.64
N THR A 50 8.71 6.07 2.31
CA THR A 50 8.56 6.80 1.05
C THR A 50 9.27 6.02 -0.04
N GLN A 51 8.53 5.26 -0.86
CA GLN A 51 9.07 4.54 -2.01
C GLN A 51 9.77 5.51 -3.00
N ARG A 52 11.10 5.58 -2.94
CA ARG A 52 11.95 6.43 -3.78
C ARG A 52 13.00 5.58 -4.49
N SER A 53 13.51 6.09 -5.61
CA SER A 53 14.69 5.50 -6.24
C SER A 53 15.92 5.66 -5.33
N GLU A 54 16.83 4.68 -5.39
CA GLU A 54 18.08 4.71 -4.62
C GLU A 54 18.89 5.99 -4.89
N LEU A 55 18.93 6.44 -6.15
CA LEU A 55 19.60 7.68 -6.54
C LEU A 55 19.00 8.92 -5.86
N ALA A 56 17.67 9.00 -5.75
CA ALA A 56 17.04 10.10 -5.05
C ALA A 56 17.33 10.05 -3.54
N LEU A 57 17.34 8.85 -2.96
CA LEU A 57 17.59 8.66 -1.53
C LEU A 57 18.97 9.18 -1.12
N ILE A 58 20.01 8.96 -1.94
CA ILE A 58 21.36 9.51 -1.72
C ILE A 58 21.32 11.05 -1.66
N GLY A 59 20.54 11.68 -2.54
CA GLY A 59 20.37 13.14 -2.53
C GLY A 59 19.67 13.64 -1.27
N TYR A 60 18.57 13.00 -0.88
CA TYR A 60 17.82 13.34 0.34
C TYR A 60 18.66 13.17 1.61
N THR A 61 19.39 12.05 1.75
CA THR A 61 20.23 11.81 2.94
C THR A 61 21.39 12.81 3.05
N LYS A 62 21.99 13.21 1.92
CA LYS A 62 23.01 14.27 1.88
C LYS A 62 22.46 15.62 2.35
N VAL A 63 21.26 16.00 1.92
CA VAL A 63 20.65 17.26 2.36
C VAL A 63 20.23 17.18 3.83
N LEU A 64 19.69 16.03 4.27
CA LEU A 64 19.30 15.82 5.66
C LEU A 64 20.49 15.87 6.61
N SER A 65 21.65 15.35 6.23
CA SER A 65 22.84 15.39 7.10
C SER A 65 23.29 16.82 7.38
N ILE A 66 23.25 17.70 6.38
CA ILE A 66 23.59 19.12 6.54
C ILE A 66 22.56 19.84 7.40
N LEU A 67 21.26 19.56 7.21
CA LEU A 67 20.22 20.11 8.09
C LEU A 67 20.43 19.68 9.55
N ARG A 68 20.83 18.43 9.80
CA ARG A 68 21.15 17.92 11.14
C ARG A 68 22.40 18.59 11.72
N THR A 69 23.43 18.83 10.92
CA THR A 69 24.64 19.53 11.37
C THR A 69 24.34 20.97 11.75
N ASN A 70 23.48 21.65 10.99
CA ASN A 70 23.20 23.07 11.20
C ASN A 70 22.13 23.31 12.29
N ASN A 71 21.12 22.44 12.39
CA ASN A 71 20.03 22.58 13.36
C ASN A 71 19.39 21.22 13.70
N ALA A 72 20.09 20.42 14.50
CA ALA A 72 19.65 19.10 14.95
C ALA A 72 18.32 19.13 15.71
N GLU A 73 18.11 20.13 16.55
CA GLU A 73 16.91 20.26 17.38
C GLU A 73 15.66 20.47 16.51
N LEU A 74 15.72 21.40 15.55
CA LEU A 74 14.60 21.66 14.64
C LEU A 74 14.30 20.44 13.77
N VAL A 75 15.33 19.74 13.28
CA VAL A 75 15.13 18.48 12.53
C VAL A 75 14.43 17.44 13.40
N SER A 76 14.83 17.29 14.65
CA SER A 76 14.18 16.36 15.60
C SER A 76 12.71 16.72 15.82
N LEU A 77 12.43 18.00 16.09
CA LEU A 77 11.08 18.51 16.33
C LEU A 77 10.16 18.29 15.13
N VAL A 78 10.62 18.66 13.92
CA VAL A 78 9.81 18.48 12.71
C VAL A 78 9.65 17.00 12.38
N THR A 79 10.65 16.15 12.65
CA THR A 79 10.52 14.69 12.46
C THR A 79 9.44 14.13 13.38
N ALA A 80 9.51 14.42 14.68
CA ALA A 80 8.50 13.99 15.64
C ALA A 80 7.10 14.52 15.27
N TRP A 81 7.00 15.78 14.85
CA TRP A 81 5.74 16.36 14.42
C TRP A 81 5.16 15.68 13.18
N VAL A 82 5.99 15.37 12.17
CA VAL A 82 5.57 14.61 10.98
C VAL A 82 5.12 13.21 11.36
N ASP A 83 5.80 12.54 12.30
CA ASP A 83 5.42 11.22 12.79
C ASP A 83 4.06 11.25 13.49
N GLU A 84 3.84 12.22 14.39
CA GLU A 84 2.58 12.36 15.12
C GLU A 84 1.42 12.76 14.18
N LEU A 85 1.66 13.64 13.20
CA LEU A 85 0.66 13.95 12.18
C LEU A 85 0.29 12.72 11.35
N GLN A 86 1.26 11.91 10.94
CA GLN A 86 0.99 10.68 10.21
C GLN A 86 0.08 9.74 11.02
N LYS A 87 0.35 9.58 12.32
CA LYS A 87 -0.48 8.77 13.22
C LYS A 87 -1.92 9.28 13.38
N ILE A 88 -2.14 10.60 13.34
CA ILE A 88 -3.49 11.18 13.45
C ILE A 88 -4.24 11.11 12.11
N THR A 89 -3.53 11.21 10.98
CA THR A 89 -4.15 11.24 9.64
C THR A 89 -4.44 9.86 9.04
N VAL A 90 -3.85 8.79 9.57
CA VAL A 90 -4.08 7.43 9.09
C VAL A 90 -5.01 6.72 10.06
N PHE A 91 -6.32 6.91 9.88
CA PHE A 91 -7.31 6.12 10.60
C PHE A 91 -7.37 4.71 9.99
N TRP A 92 -7.12 3.70 10.82
CA TRP A 92 -7.18 2.31 10.38
C TRP A 92 -8.60 1.96 9.91
N GLU A 93 -9.63 2.55 10.51
CA GLU A 93 -11.03 2.44 10.09
C GLU A 93 -11.22 2.92 8.64
N GLU A 94 -10.70 4.10 8.30
CA GLU A 94 -10.81 4.66 6.94
C GLU A 94 -9.99 3.85 5.94
N LEU A 95 -8.79 3.42 6.34
CA LEU A 95 -7.92 2.57 5.51
C LEU A 95 -8.61 1.24 5.20
N TRP A 96 -9.22 0.61 6.20
CA TRP A 96 -9.98 -0.62 6.01
C TRP A 96 -11.26 -0.39 5.21
N LEU A 97 -12.02 0.67 5.46
CA LEU A 97 -13.23 0.97 4.70
C LEU A 97 -12.93 1.17 3.21
N ILE A 98 -11.96 2.02 2.88
CA ILE A 98 -11.54 2.27 1.48
C ILE A 98 -10.94 0.99 0.88
N GLY A 99 -10.14 0.25 1.66
CA GLY A 99 -9.54 -1.00 1.24
C GLY A 99 -10.58 -2.07 0.89
N LEU A 100 -11.59 -2.24 1.74
CA LEU A 100 -12.70 -3.16 1.56
C LEU A 100 -13.56 -2.78 0.37
N GLU A 101 -13.92 -1.51 0.21
CA GLU A 101 -14.70 -1.03 -0.95
C GLU A 101 -13.97 -1.33 -2.27
N ARG A 102 -12.64 -1.09 -2.32
CA ARG A 102 -11.82 -1.43 -3.48
C ARG A 102 -11.83 -2.93 -3.76
N VAL A 103 -11.62 -3.77 -2.74
CA VAL A 103 -11.63 -5.22 -2.91
C VAL A 103 -13.01 -5.70 -3.34
N GLN A 104 -14.09 -5.16 -2.79
CA GLN A 104 -15.47 -5.51 -3.16
C GLN A 104 -15.74 -5.23 -4.64
N SER A 105 -15.39 -4.03 -5.11
CA SER A 105 -15.54 -3.64 -6.52
C SER A 105 -14.73 -4.56 -7.44
N GLU A 106 -13.50 -4.90 -7.05
CA GLU A 106 -12.65 -5.81 -7.80
C GLU A 106 -13.19 -7.25 -7.83
N VAL A 107 -13.67 -7.76 -6.69
CA VAL A 107 -14.30 -9.09 -6.56
C VAL A 107 -15.52 -9.16 -7.46
N GLN A 108 -16.40 -8.15 -7.41
CA GLN A 108 -17.63 -8.13 -8.19
C GLN A 108 -17.33 -8.23 -9.70
N GLY A 109 -16.44 -7.38 -10.22
CA GLY A 109 -16.06 -7.42 -11.63
C GLY A 109 -15.32 -8.70 -12.04
N ARG A 110 -14.63 -9.38 -11.11
CA ARG A 110 -13.98 -10.67 -11.37
C ARG A 110 -14.97 -11.84 -11.34
N VAL A 111 -15.93 -11.81 -10.43
CA VAL A 111 -17.00 -12.81 -10.30
C VAL A 111 -17.91 -12.78 -11.53
N GLU A 112 -18.29 -11.60 -12.01
CA GLU A 112 -19.09 -11.46 -13.24
C GLU A 112 -18.37 -12.07 -14.45
N ARG A 113 -17.06 -11.80 -14.60
CA ARG A 113 -16.23 -12.43 -15.63
C ARG A 113 -16.16 -13.95 -15.48
N LEU A 114 -15.99 -14.45 -14.26
CA LEU A 114 -15.95 -15.89 -13.99
C LEU A 114 -17.28 -16.56 -14.38
N ILE A 115 -18.42 -15.93 -14.11
CA ILE A 115 -19.74 -16.44 -14.52
C ILE A 115 -19.85 -16.53 -16.05
N ILE A 116 -19.39 -15.50 -16.76
CA ILE A 116 -19.39 -15.48 -18.24
C ILE A 116 -18.49 -16.60 -18.77
N ASP A 117 -17.28 -16.74 -18.22
CA ASP A 117 -16.32 -17.77 -18.61
C ASP A 117 -16.86 -19.18 -18.35
N ILE A 118 -17.49 -19.42 -17.19
CA ILE A 118 -18.13 -20.70 -16.87
C ILE A 118 -19.21 -21.06 -17.89
N ARG A 119 -20.06 -20.10 -18.29
CA ARG A 119 -21.09 -20.33 -19.33
C ARG A 119 -20.46 -20.68 -20.68
N ARG A 120 -19.40 -19.98 -21.07
CA ARG A 120 -18.68 -20.23 -22.33
C ARG A 120 -18.01 -21.61 -22.32
N ILE A 121 -17.38 -21.97 -21.21
CA ILE A 121 -16.68 -23.25 -21.02
C ILE A 121 -17.67 -24.43 -21.01
N ASN A 122 -18.86 -24.27 -20.42
CA ASN A 122 -19.91 -25.29 -20.45
C ASN A 122 -20.54 -25.45 -21.85
N SER A 123 -20.61 -24.37 -22.63
CA SER A 123 -21.13 -24.41 -24.01
C SER A 123 -20.15 -25.04 -25.01
N ASN A 124 -18.87 -25.19 -24.63
CA ASN A 124 -17.84 -25.71 -25.51
C ASN A 124 -17.82 -27.25 -25.52
N LYS A 125 -18.25 -27.84 -26.63
CA LYS A 125 -18.29 -29.30 -26.87
C LYS A 125 -16.91 -29.93 -27.09
N SER A 126 -15.89 -29.12 -27.38
CA SER A 126 -14.52 -29.59 -27.69
C SER A 126 -13.70 -29.96 -26.46
N LEU A 127 -14.11 -29.53 -25.26
CA LEU A 127 -13.32 -29.73 -24.04
C LEU A 127 -13.74 -31.01 -23.32
N SER A 128 -12.74 -31.83 -23.00
CA SER A 128 -12.87 -32.92 -22.02
C SER A 128 -13.34 -32.37 -20.66
N ASN A 129 -14.12 -33.16 -19.92
CA ASN A 129 -14.56 -32.80 -18.55
C ASN A 129 -13.39 -32.48 -17.62
N ILE A 130 -12.25 -33.15 -17.80
CA ILE A 130 -11.04 -32.95 -16.98
C ILE A 130 -10.41 -31.58 -17.30
N SER A 131 -10.17 -31.28 -18.57
CA SER A 131 -9.63 -29.97 -19.00
C SER A 131 -10.59 -28.82 -18.66
N ARG A 132 -11.91 -29.09 -18.66
CA ARG A 132 -12.93 -28.13 -18.24
C ARG A 132 -12.77 -27.74 -16.77
N MET A 133 -12.63 -28.72 -15.88
CA MET A 133 -12.43 -28.48 -14.46
C MET A 133 -11.11 -27.75 -14.18
N GLU A 134 -10.04 -28.12 -14.88
CA GLU A 134 -8.72 -27.52 -14.69
C GLU A 134 -8.68 -26.03 -15.08
N VAL A 135 -9.29 -25.68 -16.22
CA VAL A 135 -9.41 -24.27 -16.65
C VAL A 135 -10.27 -23.47 -15.67
N MET A 136 -11.38 -24.04 -15.21
CA MET A 136 -12.22 -23.36 -14.24
C MET A 136 -11.51 -23.14 -12.90
N LYS A 137 -10.79 -24.15 -12.38
CA LYS A 137 -9.98 -24.06 -11.16
C LYS A 137 -8.92 -22.97 -11.30
N ARG A 138 -8.16 -22.97 -12.40
CA ARG A 138 -7.13 -21.96 -12.68
C ARG A 138 -7.71 -20.54 -12.73
N ASN A 139 -8.87 -20.36 -13.34
CA ASN A 139 -9.56 -19.07 -13.39
C ASN A 139 -10.03 -18.63 -12.00
N ALA A 140 -10.61 -19.54 -11.21
CA ALA A 140 -11.06 -19.27 -9.84
C ALA A 140 -9.88 -18.85 -8.94
N THR A 141 -8.77 -19.58 -8.99
CA THR A 141 -7.53 -19.22 -8.28
C THR A 141 -6.95 -17.88 -8.75
N SER A 142 -7.04 -17.56 -10.04
CA SER A 142 -6.61 -16.26 -10.60
C SER A 142 -7.45 -15.09 -10.09
N VAL A 143 -8.75 -15.30 -9.85
CA VAL A 143 -9.63 -14.31 -9.22
C VAL A 143 -9.27 -14.12 -7.75
N MET A 144 -9.00 -15.21 -7.03
CA MET A 144 -8.77 -15.21 -5.60
C MET A 144 -7.43 -14.57 -5.17
N LYS A 145 -6.34 -14.85 -5.91
CA LYS A 145 -4.98 -14.42 -5.54
C LYS A 145 -4.85 -12.91 -5.29
N PRO A 146 -5.37 -12.01 -6.16
CA PRO A 146 -5.31 -10.57 -5.93
C PRO A 146 -6.11 -10.11 -4.70
N ILE A 147 -7.25 -10.76 -4.43
CA ILE A 147 -8.12 -10.44 -3.29
C ILE A 147 -7.40 -10.79 -1.97
N LEU A 148 -6.83 -11.99 -1.91
CA LEU A 148 -5.99 -12.41 -0.79
C LEU A 148 -4.83 -11.45 -0.57
N PHE A 149 -4.09 -11.14 -1.64
CA PHE A 149 -2.95 -10.23 -1.55
C PHE A 149 -3.35 -8.83 -1.04
N ALA A 150 -4.47 -8.28 -1.50
CA ALA A 150 -4.95 -6.98 -1.06
C ALA A 150 -5.35 -7.00 0.43
N MET A 151 -6.07 -8.04 0.87
CA MET A 151 -6.50 -8.20 2.26
C MET A 151 -5.33 -8.48 3.22
N ASP A 152 -4.40 -9.34 2.82
CA ASP A 152 -3.18 -9.62 3.56
C ASP A 152 -2.34 -8.34 3.71
N LYS A 153 -2.24 -7.53 2.65
CA LYS A 153 -1.54 -6.24 2.70
C LYS A 153 -2.20 -5.23 3.64
N LEU A 154 -3.54 -5.16 3.68
CA LEU A 154 -4.26 -4.28 4.64
C LEU A 154 -3.99 -4.72 6.09
N ASN A 155 -3.96 -6.03 6.32
CA ASN A 155 -3.62 -6.59 7.63
C ASN A 155 -2.16 -6.34 8.03
N GLU A 156 -1.23 -6.50 7.09
CA GLU A 156 0.19 -6.15 7.26
C GLU A 156 0.39 -4.67 7.60
N GLN A 157 -0.42 -3.77 7.03
CA GLN A 157 -0.35 -2.33 7.30
C GLN A 157 -0.97 -1.91 8.63
N THR A 158 -1.77 -2.77 9.27
CA THR A 158 -2.55 -2.43 10.47
C THR A 158 -2.26 -3.40 11.61
N VAL A 159 -3.14 -4.40 11.82
CA VAL A 159 -3.15 -5.30 12.97
C VAL A 159 -1.80 -6.02 13.15
N ALA A 160 -1.11 -6.38 12.06
CA ALA A 160 0.16 -7.09 12.13
C ALA A 160 1.34 -6.24 12.63
N ASN A 161 1.31 -4.91 12.44
CA ASN A 161 2.37 -4.01 12.88
C ASN A 161 2.28 -3.65 14.37
N GLY A 162 1.15 -4.01 15.03
CA GLY A 162 0.86 -3.63 16.39
C GLY A 162 0.41 -2.17 16.54
N ALA A 163 -0.40 -1.90 17.55
CA ALA A 163 -0.90 -0.56 17.82
C ALA A 163 0.20 0.33 18.41
N THR A 164 0.37 1.52 17.82
CA THR A 164 1.23 2.60 18.32
C THR A 164 0.43 3.69 19.03
N THR A 165 -0.84 3.86 18.66
CA THR A 165 -1.76 4.83 19.26
C THR A 165 -2.90 4.14 20.02
N ARG A 166 -3.52 4.89 20.94
CA ARG A 166 -4.71 4.44 21.68
C ARG A 166 -5.90 4.11 20.76
N HIS A 167 -6.02 4.81 19.63
CA HIS A 167 -7.09 4.57 18.67
C HIS A 167 -6.87 3.26 17.90
N GLU A 168 -5.64 3.00 17.46
CA GLU A 168 -5.25 1.73 16.83
C GLU A 168 -5.46 0.56 17.78
N GLN A 169 -5.16 0.72 19.07
CA GLN A 169 -5.41 -0.32 20.06
C GLN A 169 -6.90 -0.67 20.17
N ARG A 170 -7.78 0.34 20.19
CA ARG A 170 -9.24 0.12 20.17
C ARG A 170 -9.71 -0.56 18.90
N PHE A 171 -9.10 -0.23 17.76
CA PHE A 171 -9.39 -0.89 16.49
C PHE A 171 -9.07 -2.38 16.56
N ILE A 172 -7.90 -2.75 17.09
CA ILE A 172 -7.51 -4.17 17.26
C ILE A 172 -8.46 -4.88 18.21
N GLU A 173 -8.81 -4.26 19.35
CA GLU A 173 -9.72 -4.84 20.33
C GLU A 173 -11.11 -5.11 19.74
N HIS A 174 -11.60 -4.25 18.84
CA HIS A 174 -12.95 -4.37 18.28
C HIS A 174 -13.01 -5.20 17.00
N PHE A 175 -12.04 -5.06 16.10
CA PHE A 175 -12.06 -5.66 14.76
C PHE A 175 -10.98 -6.72 14.53
N GLY A 176 -9.95 -6.82 15.38
CA GLY A 176 -8.80 -7.69 15.15
C GLY A 176 -9.18 -9.17 15.00
N GLU A 177 -10.03 -9.68 15.90
CA GLU A 177 -10.52 -11.07 15.82
C GLU A 177 -11.36 -11.31 14.57
N ILE A 178 -12.22 -10.35 14.21
CA ILE A 178 -13.08 -10.44 13.01
C ILE A 178 -12.23 -10.49 11.75
N ILE A 179 -11.21 -9.63 11.65
CA ILE A 179 -10.29 -9.58 10.51
C ILE A 179 -9.51 -10.90 10.40
N GLU A 180 -8.96 -11.40 11.51
CA GLU A 180 -8.18 -12.62 11.49
C GLU A 180 -9.02 -13.85 11.11
N ASN A 181 -10.23 -13.95 11.65
CA ASN A 181 -11.17 -15.03 11.31
C ASN A 181 -11.62 -14.94 9.85
N SER A 182 -11.94 -13.74 9.35
CA SER A 182 -12.34 -13.52 7.97
C SER A 182 -11.21 -13.85 6.99
N LEU A 183 -9.96 -13.48 7.31
CA LEU A 183 -8.78 -13.84 6.53
C LEU A 183 -8.54 -15.35 6.51
N LYS A 184 -8.73 -16.05 7.63
CA LYS A 184 -8.65 -17.52 7.70
C LYS A 184 -9.69 -18.16 6.77
N VAL A 185 -10.95 -17.75 6.87
CA VAL A 185 -12.03 -18.24 5.98
C VAL A 185 -11.71 -17.95 4.51
N LEU A 186 -11.20 -16.77 4.20
CA LEU A 186 -10.86 -16.36 2.83
C LEU A 186 -9.66 -17.17 2.27
N ARG A 187 -8.66 -17.48 3.11
CA ARG A 187 -7.53 -18.37 2.76
C ARG A 187 -7.96 -19.82 2.59
N GLU A 188 -8.92 -20.29 3.38
CA GLU A 188 -9.51 -21.62 3.22
C GLU A 188 -10.34 -21.69 1.94
N THR A 189 -11.19 -20.69 1.71
CA THR A 189 -12.00 -20.49 0.50
C THR A 189 -11.13 -20.54 -0.77
N ALA A 190 -9.96 -19.92 -0.72
CA ALA A 190 -8.97 -19.94 -1.80
C ALA A 190 -8.38 -21.32 -2.12
N LYS A 191 -8.38 -22.25 -1.16
CA LYS A 191 -7.91 -23.63 -1.35
C LYS A 191 -8.96 -24.51 -2.01
N PHE A 192 -10.24 -24.12 -2.00
CA PHE A 192 -11.29 -24.94 -2.60
C PHE A 192 -11.12 -24.99 -4.12
N GLU A 193 -11.06 -26.22 -4.63
CA GLU A 193 -10.82 -26.52 -6.03
C GLU A 193 -12.10 -26.41 -6.89
N ASP A 194 -13.27 -26.29 -6.27
CA ASP A 194 -14.56 -26.16 -6.95
C ASP A 194 -14.98 -24.69 -7.11
N PRO A 195 -15.02 -24.18 -8.34
CA PRO A 195 -15.43 -22.81 -8.66
C PRO A 195 -16.84 -22.44 -8.17
N LYS A 196 -17.75 -23.41 -8.01
CA LYS A 196 -19.13 -23.15 -7.55
C LYS A 196 -19.19 -22.88 -6.05
N ILE A 197 -18.38 -23.60 -5.28
CA ILE A 197 -18.25 -23.41 -3.83
C ILE A 197 -17.56 -22.07 -3.55
N LEU A 198 -16.55 -21.72 -4.36
CA LEU A 198 -15.91 -20.40 -4.32
C LEU A 198 -16.94 -19.27 -4.56
N LEU A 199 -17.82 -19.41 -5.55
CA LEU A 199 -18.82 -18.39 -5.88
C LEU A 199 -19.86 -18.18 -4.75
N ASN A 200 -20.28 -19.26 -4.09
CA ASN A 200 -21.27 -19.19 -3.02
C ASN A 200 -20.67 -18.63 -1.73
N SER A 201 -19.46 -19.06 -1.35
CA SER A 201 -18.73 -18.52 -0.20
C SER A 201 -18.43 -17.02 -0.36
N PHE A 202 -18.10 -16.55 -1.56
CA PHE A 202 -17.98 -15.12 -1.82
C PHE A 202 -19.29 -14.35 -1.59
N LYS A 203 -20.44 -14.92 -1.98
CA LYS A 203 -21.73 -14.26 -1.72
C LYS A 203 -22.06 -14.23 -0.22
N GLU A 204 -21.73 -15.28 0.51
CA GLU A 204 -22.00 -15.37 1.96
C GLU A 204 -21.12 -14.40 2.75
N VAL A 205 -19.80 -14.38 2.50
CA VAL A 205 -18.82 -13.50 3.17
C VAL A 205 -19.13 -12.02 2.98
N TRP A 206 -19.62 -11.63 1.80
CA TRP A 206 -19.95 -10.24 1.48
C TRP A 206 -21.42 -9.85 1.73
N SER A 207 -22.28 -10.81 2.12
CA SER A 207 -23.67 -10.53 2.52
C SER A 207 -23.85 -10.37 4.03
N MET A 208 -22.77 -10.48 4.81
CA MET A 208 -22.84 -10.15 6.23
C MET A 208 -23.06 -8.64 6.39
N PRO A 209 -24.11 -8.22 7.12
CA PRO A 209 -24.49 -6.83 7.32
C PRO A 209 -23.49 -6.05 8.17
#